data_AF-A0A2P5BMA0-F1
#
_entry.id   AF-A0A2P5BMA0-F1
#
_cell.length_a   1.000
_cell.length_b   1.000
_cell.length_c   1.000
_cell.angle_alpha   90.00
_cell.angle_beta   90.00
_cell.angle_gamma   90.00
#
_symmetry.space_group_name_H-M   'P 1'
#
loop_
_entity.id
_entity.type
_entity.pdbx_description
1 polymer ?
#
loop_
_entity_poly.entity_id
_entity_poly.type
_entity_poly.pdbx_seq_one_letter_code
_entity_poly.pdbx_strand_id
1 'polypeptide(L)' 'KGANVKGYFAWSLLDNFEWADGYTVRFGIVYVDYKNGLRRYLKDSAKWFNKVLR' A
#
# COMPACT_ATOMS: atom_id res chain seq x y z
N LYS A 1 -24.73 -13.85 13.04
CA LYS A 1 -24.83 -13.68 11.57
C LYS A 1 -23.40 -13.71 11.02
N GLY A 2 -23.14 -14.41 9.93
CA GLY A 2 -21.77 -14.57 9.41
C GLY A 2 -21.75 -14.50 7.89
N ALA A 3 -20.79 -13.75 7.36
CA ALA A 3 -20.46 -13.79 5.94
C ALA A 3 -19.35 -14.82 5.71
N ASN A 4 -19.42 -15.56 4.61
CA ASN A 4 -18.38 -16.51 4.20
C ASN A 4 -17.21 -15.77 3.53
N VAL A 5 -16.43 -15.01 4.31
CA VAL A 5 -15.30 -14.21 3.80
C VAL A 5 -14.13 -15.13 3.44
N LYS A 6 -13.61 -14.99 2.22
CA LYS A 6 -12.54 -15.85 1.68
C LYS A 6 -11.19 -15.16 1.48
N GLY A 7 -11.12 -13.84 1.63
CA GLY A 7 -9.88 -13.11 1.41
C GLY A 7 -9.97 -11.64 1.79
N TYR A 8 -8.80 -11.00 1.82
CA TYR A 8 -8.60 -9.59 2.11
C TYR A 8 -7.50 -9.04 1.22
N PHE A 9 -7.72 -7.87 0.62
CA PHE A 9 -6.74 -7.18 -0.21
C PHE A 9 -6.56 -5.77 0.35
N ALA A 10 -5.32 -5.43 0.68
CA ALA A 10 -4.97 -4.09 1.10
C ALA A 10 -4.86 -3.16 -0.13
N TRP A 11 -5.58 -2.03 -0.09
CA TRP A 11 -5.32 -0.92 -1.01
C TRP A 11 -4.27 0.00 -0.37
N SER A 12 -3.10 0.18 -0.96
CA SER A 12 -2.57 -0.43 -2.18
C SER A 12 -1.16 -0.95 -1.96
N LEU A 13 -0.61 -1.66 -2.95
CA LEU A 13 0.77 -2.13 -2.86
C LEU A 13 1.76 -0.96 -2.86
N LEU A 14 1.61 -0.02 -3.79
CA LEU A 14 2.53 1.10 -4.03
C LEU A 14 1.80 2.44 -3.91
N ASP A 15 2.53 3.47 -3.46
CA ASP A 15 2.08 4.84 -3.69
C ASP A 15 1.92 5.07 -5.20
N ASN A 16 0.75 5.54 -5.61
CA ASN A 16 0.37 5.67 -7.02
C ASN A 16 -0.44 6.96 -7.26
N PHE A 17 -0.89 7.15 -8.49
CA PHE A 17 -1.70 8.30 -8.87
C PHE A 17 -3.15 8.09 -8.41
N GLU A 18 -3.60 8.93 -7.48
CA GLU A 18 -4.94 8.85 -6.90
C GLU A 18 -5.89 9.85 -7.59
N TRP A 19 -6.38 9.49 -8.77
CA TRP A 19 -7.48 10.19 -9.47
C TRP A 19 -7.42 11.73 -9.39
N ALA A 20 -8.40 12.34 -8.72
CA ALA A 20 -8.50 13.79 -8.59
C ALA A 20 -7.40 14.41 -7.71
N ASP A 21 -6.82 13.63 -6.80
CA ASP A 21 -5.79 14.06 -5.84
C ASP A 21 -4.37 13.92 -6.40
N GLY A 22 -4.21 13.22 -7.54
CA GLY A 22 -2.93 12.97 -8.17
C GLY A 22 -1.94 12.28 -7.23
N TYR A 23 -0.74 12.83 -7.05
CA TYR A 23 0.31 12.22 -6.21
C TYR A 23 0.42 12.84 -4.80
N THR A 24 -0.60 13.59 -4.38
CA THR A 24 -0.61 14.24 -3.06
C THR A 24 -0.99 13.28 -1.93
N VAL A 25 -1.78 12.24 -2.24
CA VAL A 25 -2.21 11.18 -1.32
C VAL A 25 -1.41 9.89 -1.58
N ARG A 26 -1.12 9.12 -0.52
CA ARG A 26 -0.20 7.97 -0.54
C ARG A 26 -0.76 6.73 0.16
N PHE A 27 -1.52 5.92 -0.58
CA PHE A 27 -2.15 4.69 -0.07
C PHE A 27 -1.24 3.46 0.00
N GLY A 28 -0.07 3.50 -0.65
CA GLY A 28 0.79 2.33 -0.73
C GLY A 28 1.31 1.87 0.62
N ILE A 29 1.33 0.57 0.89
CA ILE A 29 2.14 0.03 1.99
C ILE A 29 3.65 0.10 1.66
N VAL A 30 4.00 0.30 0.39
CA VAL A 30 5.34 0.61 -0.09
C VAL A 30 5.39 2.05 -0.58
N TYR A 31 6.32 2.83 -0.04
CA TYR A 31 6.59 4.19 -0.45
C TYR A 31 7.28 4.23 -1.82
N VAL A 32 6.87 5.17 -2.67
CA VAL A 32 7.50 5.43 -3.97
C VAL A 32 8.06 6.86 -3.99
N ASP A 33 9.37 6.97 -4.23
CA ASP A 33 10.04 8.25 -4.40
C ASP A 33 9.91 8.76 -5.84
N TYR A 34 8.96 9.66 -6.06
CA TYR A 34 8.71 10.25 -7.38
C TYR A 34 9.85 11.14 -7.89
N LYS A 35 10.74 11.62 -7.01
CA LYS A 35 11.84 12.51 -7.39
C LYS A 35 13.14 11.74 -7.66
N ASN A 36 13.20 10.47 -7.27
CA ASN A 36 14.40 9.63 -7.39
C ASN A 36 14.11 8.34 -8.18
N GLY A 37 13.69 8.50 -9.43
CA GLY A 37 13.53 7.37 -10.36
C GLY A 37 12.53 6.31 -9.91
N LEU A 38 11.50 6.69 -9.12
CA LEU A 38 10.46 5.78 -8.61
C LEU A 38 11.02 4.67 -7.71
N ARG A 39 12.06 4.96 -6.92
CA ARG A 39 12.61 3.99 -5.97
C ARG A 39 11.60 3.62 -4.89
N ARG A 40 11.58 2.33 -4.51
CA ARG A 40 10.60 1.76 -3.57
C ARG A 40 11.21 1.49 -2.20
N TYR A 41 10.46 1.81 -1.15
CA TYR A 41 10.86 1.59 0.23
C TYR A 41 9.70 1.03 1.05
N LEU A 42 9.95 -0.03 1.82
CA LEU A 42 8.92 -0.63 2.66
C LEU A 42 8.56 0.33 3.81
N LYS A 43 7.28 0.73 3.89
CA LYS A 43 6.78 1.47 5.06
C LYS A 43 6.61 0.50 6.23
N ASP A 44 6.37 1.04 7.41
CA ASP A 44 6.14 0.21 8.60
C ASP A 44 4.86 -0.62 8.49
N SER A 45 3.86 -0.17 7.73
CA SER A 45 2.67 -0.97 7.40
C SER A 45 3.02 -2.22 6.60
N ALA A 46 3.92 -2.15 5.60
CA ALA A 46 4.38 -3.34 4.88
C ALA A 46 5.17 -4.29 5.79
N LYS A 47 6.04 -3.76 6.66
CA LYS A 47 6.78 -4.58 7.64
C LYS A 47 5.83 -5.26 8.62
N TRP A 48 4.81 -4.55 9.09
CA TRP A 48 3.77 -5.11 9.96
C TRP A 48 2.93 -6.15 9.23
N PHE A 49 2.48 -5.89 8.01
CA PHE A 49 1.70 -6.83 7.21
C PHE A 49 2.46 -8.14 6.95
N ASN A 50 3.76 -8.06 6.69
CA ASN A 50 4.64 -9.23 6.60
C ASN A 50 4.75 -10.00 7.93
N LYS A 51 4.66 -9.35 9.10
CA LYS A 51 4.60 -10.04 10.40
C LYS A 51 3.24 -10.70 10.66
N VAL A 52 2.16 -10.11 10.18
CA VAL A 52 0.80 -10.67 10.33
C VAL A 52 0.59 -11.91 9.47
N LEU A 53 1.21 -11.94 8.28
CA LEU A 53 1.10 -13.06 7.34
C LEU A 53 2.12 -14.19 7.57
N ARG A 54 3.12 -13.97 8.42
CA ARG A 54 4.11 -14.97 8.84
C ARG A 54 3.66 -15.66 10.11
#